data_AF-A0A1A0HHK4-F1
#
_entry.id   AF-A0A1A0HHK4-F1
#
_cell.length_a   1.000
_cell.length_b   1.000
_cell.length_c   1.000
_cell.angle_alpha   90.00
_cell.angle_beta   90.00
_cell.angle_gamma   90.00
#
_symmetry.space_group_name_H-M   'P 1'
#
loop_
_entity.id
_entity.type
_entity.pdbx_description
1 polymer ?
#
loop_
_entity_poly.entity_id
_entity_poly.type
_entity_poly.pdbx_seq_one_letter_code
_entity_poly.pdbx_strand_id
1 'polypeptide(L)'
;PQMELQEFIVTGRLINRSLKVFPSEKSLRMYKEYARLGRRDPDFIRAKNAQNSSVALPLLMTKRSWGIGVGDTSYLRIFEAVPSPEAKDRLYSKVDNRHIGEVLRRNFFGYTRYRLQIKGVETVVIAHRRLPIVDWRINDERFRFVKATNPVLSPDLFLYHLYLLAPDQDSLVDKMDSSLKVHRGNALLGGLHNIFLLRWYLSDRSRYMSPYKCGLLEFYRSWKIFTRTRKCSIFSMYTYAIGNQDANNAVEFRLLILVAVSLILQSIEDDMHSKR
;
A
#
# COMPACT_ATOMS: atom_id res chain seq x y z
N PRO A 1 -12.27 -23.61 4.27
CA PRO A 1 -12.89 -22.27 4.45
C PRO A 1 -13.09 -21.58 3.08
N GLN A 2 -14.22 -20.91 2.87
CA GLN A 2 -14.47 -20.12 1.67
C GLN A 2 -13.65 -18.82 1.74
N MET A 3 -13.05 -18.40 0.62
CA MET A 3 -12.37 -17.10 0.56
C MET A 3 -13.41 -15.98 0.47
N GLU A 4 -13.19 -14.91 1.22
CA GLU A 4 -14.02 -13.70 1.18
C GLU A 4 -13.20 -12.52 0.65
N LEU A 5 -13.88 -11.61 -0.06
CA LEU A 5 -13.27 -10.37 -0.52
C LEU A 5 -13.10 -9.42 0.66
N GLN A 6 -11.85 -9.08 1.00
CA GLN A 6 -11.53 -8.07 2.01
C GLN A 6 -11.10 -6.77 1.32
N GLU A 7 -11.63 -5.64 1.79
CA GLU A 7 -11.31 -4.30 1.29
C GLU A 7 -10.59 -3.45 2.33
N PHE A 8 -9.38 -3.04 2.01
CA PHE A 8 -8.58 -2.10 2.80
C PHE A 8 -8.75 -0.68 2.26
N ILE A 9 -9.16 0.23 3.15
CA ILE A 9 -9.49 1.60 2.74
C ILE A 9 -8.29 2.52 2.98
N VAL A 10 -7.68 2.98 1.89
CA VAL A 10 -6.60 3.97 1.94
C VAL A 10 -7.21 5.37 1.97
N THR A 11 -6.75 6.18 2.90
CA THR A 11 -7.17 7.56 3.07
C THR A 11 -5.97 8.48 3.15
N GLY A 12 -6.15 9.74 2.76
CA GLY A 12 -5.11 10.75 2.73
C GLY A 12 -5.59 12.11 3.22
N ARG A 13 -4.61 12.98 3.47
CA ARG A 13 -4.82 14.41 3.71
C ARG A 13 -4.21 15.21 2.57
N LEU A 14 -4.86 16.29 2.15
CA LEU A 14 -4.35 17.14 1.06
C LEU A 14 -2.97 17.71 1.34
N ILE A 15 -2.73 18.14 2.57
CA ILE A 15 -1.59 19.04 2.87
C ILE A 15 -0.31 18.26 3.22
N ASN A 16 -0.41 17.06 3.81
CA ASN A 16 0.76 16.39 4.41
C ASN A 16 1.17 15.08 3.75
N ARG A 17 0.56 14.72 2.60
CA ARG A 17 0.78 13.44 1.87
C ARG A 17 0.89 12.20 2.76
N SER A 18 0.22 12.24 3.92
CA SER A 18 0.25 11.17 4.91
C SER A 18 -0.94 10.28 4.63
N LEU A 19 -0.69 8.98 4.49
CA LEU A 19 -1.73 8.02 4.21
C LEU A 19 -2.09 7.27 5.50
N LYS A 20 -3.34 6.85 5.59
CA LYS A 20 -3.83 5.91 6.61
C LYS A 20 -4.63 4.82 5.93
N VAL A 21 -4.40 3.59 6.33
CA VAL A 21 -5.20 2.45 5.89
C VAL A 21 -6.09 1.99 7.01
N PHE A 22 -7.31 1.60 6.68
CA PHE A 22 -8.27 0.97 7.58
C PHE A 22 -8.59 -0.43 7.07
N PRO A 23 -8.83 -1.40 7.97
CA PRO A 23 -9.09 -2.79 7.58
C PRO A 23 -10.48 -2.98 6.92
N SER A 24 -11.36 -1.97 7.00
CA SER A 24 -12.66 -1.94 6.33
C SER A 24 -13.22 -0.51 6.24
N GLU A 25 -14.25 -0.29 5.41
CA GLU A 25 -15.00 0.97 5.35
C GLU A 25 -15.75 1.25 6.66
N LYS A 26 -16.25 0.21 7.32
CA LYS A 26 -16.92 0.33 8.62
C LYS A 26 -15.96 0.81 9.70
N SER A 27 -14.72 0.29 9.72
CA SER A 27 -13.67 0.73 10.63
C SER A 27 -13.30 2.20 10.39
N LEU A 28 -13.20 2.64 9.13
CA LEU A 28 -13.01 4.06 8.77
C LEU A 28 -14.17 4.94 9.26
N ARG A 29 -15.43 4.50 9.09
CA ARG A 29 -16.61 5.24 9.53
C ARG A 29 -16.60 5.45 11.04
N MET A 30 -16.38 4.37 11.80
CA MET A 30 -16.27 4.43 13.26
C MET A 30 -15.11 5.33 13.70
N TYR A 31 -13.95 5.24 13.04
CA TYR A 31 -12.82 6.14 13.33
C TYR A 31 -13.19 7.62 13.18
N LYS A 32 -13.93 7.97 12.12
CA LYS A 32 -14.38 9.35 11.86
C LYS A 32 -15.42 9.84 12.89
N GLU A 33 -16.30 8.95 13.32
CA GLU A 33 -17.30 9.20 14.35
C GLU A 33 -16.63 9.42 15.71
N TYR A 34 -15.77 8.49 16.13
CA TYR A 34 -15.09 8.51 17.43
C TYR A 34 -14.15 9.71 17.58
N ALA A 35 -13.56 10.19 16.49
CA ALA A 35 -12.72 11.39 16.50
C ALA A 35 -13.47 12.69 16.89
N ARG A 36 -14.80 12.66 17.01
CA ARG A 36 -15.65 13.80 17.41
C ARG A 36 -16.15 13.70 18.85
N LEU A 37 -16.01 12.54 19.49
CA LEU A 37 -16.55 12.29 20.81
C LEU A 37 -15.65 12.90 21.88
N GLY A 38 -16.27 13.62 22.82
CA GLY A 38 -15.64 14.04 24.06
C GLY A 38 -15.80 12.99 25.16
N ARG A 39 -15.03 13.10 26.25
CA ARG A 39 -15.12 12.19 27.40
C ARG A 39 -16.53 12.08 28.02
N ARG A 40 -17.30 13.16 27.94
CA ARG A 40 -18.67 13.24 28.51
C ARG A 40 -19.75 12.72 27.55
N ASP A 41 -19.38 12.33 26.34
CA ASP A 41 -20.33 11.80 25.36
C ASP A 41 -20.86 10.43 25.83
N PRO A 42 -22.17 10.16 25.75
CA PRO A 42 -22.74 8.86 26.14
C PRO A 42 -22.08 7.67 25.41
N ASP A 43 -21.61 7.89 24.20
CA ASP A 43 -21.01 6.84 23.36
C ASP A 43 -19.50 6.65 23.61
N PHE A 44 -18.89 7.47 24.49
CA PHE A 44 -17.45 7.44 24.75
C PHE A 44 -16.97 6.05 25.21
N ILE A 45 -17.68 5.42 26.15
CA ILE A 45 -17.29 4.11 26.70
C ILE A 45 -17.36 3.04 25.61
N ARG A 46 -18.39 3.06 24.76
CA ARG A 46 -18.53 2.16 23.61
C ARG A 46 -17.37 2.33 22.64
N ALA A 47 -17.06 3.58 22.28
CA ALA A 47 -15.94 3.91 21.39
C ALA A 47 -14.59 3.47 21.98
N LYS A 48 -14.39 3.68 23.28
CA LYS A 48 -13.17 3.28 23.98
C LYS A 48 -12.99 1.76 23.98
N ASN A 49 -14.03 1.01 24.28
CA ASN A 49 -14.00 -0.46 24.25
C ASN A 49 -13.70 -0.98 22.84
N ALA A 50 -14.31 -0.40 21.80
CA ALA A 50 -14.01 -0.76 20.42
C ALA A 50 -12.53 -0.52 20.07
N GLN A 51 -11.98 0.64 20.43
CA GLN A 51 -10.57 0.96 20.18
C GLN A 51 -9.60 0.07 20.98
N ASN A 52 -9.95 -0.27 22.22
CA ASN A 52 -9.19 -1.21 23.03
C ASN A 52 -9.14 -2.61 22.39
N SER A 53 -10.21 -3.00 21.69
CA SER A 53 -10.27 -4.22 20.87
C SER A 53 -9.71 -4.06 19.46
N SER A 54 -8.88 -3.03 19.21
CA SER A 54 -8.25 -2.74 17.91
C SER A 54 -9.21 -2.43 16.75
N VAL A 55 -10.46 -2.06 17.06
CA VAL A 55 -11.48 -1.65 16.08
C VAL A 55 -11.49 -0.12 15.96
N ALA A 56 -11.87 0.41 14.79
CA ALA A 56 -11.95 1.85 14.54
C ALA A 56 -10.60 2.58 14.73
N LEU A 57 -9.51 1.87 14.49
CA LEU A 57 -8.15 2.39 14.46
C LEU A 57 -7.56 2.27 13.05
N PRO A 58 -6.67 3.16 12.63
CA PRO A 58 -5.87 2.94 11.43
C PRO A 58 -5.03 1.66 11.58
N LEU A 59 -5.04 0.80 10.57
CA LEU A 59 -4.18 -0.38 10.49
C LEU A 59 -2.71 0.03 10.31
N LEU A 60 -2.46 0.84 9.28
CA LEU A 60 -1.14 1.40 8.97
C LEU A 60 -1.27 2.88 8.68
N MET A 61 -0.23 3.63 9.05
CA MET A 61 -0.12 5.04 8.71
C MET A 61 1.26 5.31 8.14
N THR A 62 1.33 6.09 7.07
CA THR A 62 2.59 6.50 6.48
C THR A 62 2.77 8.00 6.59
N LYS A 63 4.03 8.41 6.81
CA LYS A 63 4.46 9.79 6.67
C LYS A 63 5.56 9.84 5.62
N ARG A 64 5.49 10.83 4.73
CA ARG A 64 6.56 11.11 3.78
C ARG A 64 7.83 11.50 4.50
N SER A 65 8.94 10.94 4.03
CA SER A 65 10.28 11.37 4.37
C SER A 65 10.92 11.96 3.12
N TRP A 66 11.43 13.18 3.23
CA TRP A 66 12.12 13.87 2.15
C TRP A 66 13.62 13.80 2.43
N GLY A 67 14.15 12.57 2.48
CA GLY A 67 15.59 12.38 2.55
C GLY A 67 16.24 12.76 1.22
N ILE A 68 17.19 13.68 1.25
CA ILE A 68 18.12 13.93 0.14
C ILE A 68 19.41 13.21 0.49
N GLY A 69 19.93 12.37 -0.42
CA GLY A 69 21.16 11.63 -0.17
C GLY A 69 21.59 10.78 -1.36
N VAL A 70 22.85 10.36 -1.34
CA VAL A 70 23.43 9.43 -2.31
C VAL A 70 23.22 8.00 -1.78
N GLY A 71 22.40 7.21 -2.46
CA GLY A 71 22.14 5.81 -2.08
C GLY A 71 20.69 5.52 -1.69
N ASP A 72 20.49 4.70 -0.66
CA ASP A 72 19.16 4.40 -0.12
C ASP A 72 18.69 5.60 0.72
N THR A 73 17.62 6.28 0.28
CA THR A 73 17.03 7.43 0.97
C THR A 73 15.72 7.04 1.63
N SER A 74 15.49 7.46 2.88
CA SER A 74 14.19 7.27 3.54
C SER A 74 13.07 7.94 2.73
N TYR A 75 12.03 7.17 2.41
CA TYR A 75 10.90 7.57 1.54
C TYR A 75 9.60 7.64 2.31
N LEU A 76 9.29 6.61 3.11
CA LEU A 76 8.10 6.56 3.98
C LEU A 76 8.50 6.07 5.36
N ARG A 77 7.95 6.70 6.41
CA ARG A 77 7.96 6.14 7.76
C ARG A 77 6.62 5.50 8.06
N ILE A 78 6.63 4.30 8.62
CA ILE A 78 5.44 3.46 8.83
C ILE A 78 5.14 3.38 10.33
N PHE A 79 3.87 3.59 10.67
CA PHE A 79 3.37 3.56 12.02
C PHE A 79 2.14 2.66 12.12
N GLU A 80 1.98 1.98 13.26
CA GLU A 80 0.73 1.33 13.65
C GLU A 80 0.03 2.14 14.74
N ALA A 81 -1.29 2.01 14.84
CA ALA A 81 -2.06 2.56 15.94
C ALA A 81 -2.14 1.50 17.06
N VAL A 82 -1.67 1.86 18.25
CA VAL A 82 -1.67 0.95 19.40
C VAL A 82 -2.90 1.27 20.28
N PRO A 83 -3.71 0.28 20.66
CA PRO A 83 -4.73 0.47 21.68
C PRO A 83 -4.12 0.92 23.02
N SER A 84 -4.77 1.85 23.71
CA SER A 84 -4.30 2.39 25.00
C SER A 84 -5.33 2.17 26.12
N PRO A 85 -5.54 0.92 26.58
CA PRO A 85 -6.51 0.61 27.63
C PRO A 85 -6.23 1.34 28.96
N GLU A 86 -4.98 1.65 29.24
CA GLU A 86 -4.53 2.43 30.41
C GLU A 86 -5.02 3.89 30.38
N ALA A 87 -5.20 4.46 29.18
CA ALA A 87 -5.67 5.83 29.00
C ALA A 87 -7.21 5.92 29.02
N LYS A 88 -7.80 5.67 30.19
CA LYS A 88 -9.27 5.54 30.38
C LYS A 88 -10.07 6.80 30.02
N ASP A 89 -9.45 7.97 30.07
CA ASP A 89 -10.09 9.27 29.93
C ASP A 89 -10.01 9.87 28.52
N ARG A 90 -9.36 9.18 27.58
CA ARG A 90 -9.24 9.61 26.18
C ARG A 90 -9.40 8.47 25.18
N LEU A 91 -9.91 8.84 24.00
CA LEU A 91 -9.88 7.99 22.81
C LEU A 91 -8.51 8.07 22.13
N TYR A 92 -8.32 7.21 21.13
CA TYR A 92 -7.13 7.20 20.29
C TYR A 92 -6.80 8.60 19.76
N SER A 93 -5.52 8.91 19.81
CA SER A 93 -4.93 10.10 19.26
C SER A 93 -3.61 9.78 18.57
N LYS A 94 -2.99 10.78 17.94
CA LYS A 94 -1.70 10.58 17.26
C LYS A 94 -0.55 10.18 18.18
N VAL A 95 -0.68 10.38 19.50
CA VAL A 95 0.36 9.99 20.47
C VAL A 95 0.44 8.47 20.65
N ASP A 96 -0.64 7.76 20.30
CA ASP A 96 -0.72 6.29 20.36
C ASP A 96 -0.11 5.62 19.12
N ASN A 97 0.52 6.40 18.23
CA ASN A 97 1.16 5.88 17.04
C ASN A 97 2.57 5.37 17.35
N ARG A 98 2.82 4.10 17.09
CA ARG A 98 4.14 3.48 17.24
C ARG A 98 4.82 3.34 15.90
N HIS A 99 6.08 3.76 15.80
CA HIS A 99 6.90 3.51 14.61
C HIS A 99 7.26 2.03 14.54
N ILE A 100 6.99 1.40 13.39
CA ILE A 100 7.22 -0.03 13.19
C ILE A 100 8.13 -0.35 12.00
N GLY A 101 8.54 0.67 11.26
CA GLY A 101 9.26 0.45 10.02
C GLY A 101 9.39 1.67 9.14
N GLU A 102 10.12 1.49 8.04
CA GLU A 102 10.26 2.49 7.01
C GLU A 102 10.39 1.87 5.61
N VAL A 103 10.27 2.71 4.59
CA VAL A 103 10.54 2.39 3.21
C VAL A 103 11.73 3.21 2.78
N LEU A 104 12.81 2.54 2.39
CA LEU A 104 13.95 3.17 1.74
C LEU A 104 13.76 3.11 0.22
N ARG A 105 14.13 4.16 -0.48
CA ARG A 105 14.05 4.26 -1.95
C ARG A 105 15.43 4.47 -2.53
N ARG A 106 15.72 3.75 -3.63
CA ARG A 106 16.87 4.01 -4.49
C ARG A 106 16.51 3.92 -5.96
N ASN A 107 17.04 4.88 -6.70
CA ASN A 107 16.82 5.03 -8.13
C ASN A 107 17.91 4.31 -8.92
N PHE A 108 17.51 3.52 -9.91
CA PHE A 108 18.40 2.84 -10.86
C PHE A 108 18.03 3.22 -12.30
N PHE A 109 18.88 2.86 -13.25
CA PHE A 109 18.48 2.92 -14.66
C PHE A 109 17.40 1.87 -14.91
N GLY A 110 16.27 2.26 -15.52
CA GLY A 110 15.16 1.36 -15.84
C GLY A 110 14.16 1.08 -14.72
N TYR A 111 14.54 1.17 -13.44
CA TYR A 111 13.65 0.87 -12.31
C TYR A 111 13.94 1.71 -11.06
N THR A 112 13.03 1.65 -10.10
CA THR A 112 13.20 2.19 -8.75
C THR A 112 12.99 1.06 -7.75
N ARG A 113 13.94 0.92 -6.82
CA ARG A 113 13.87 -0.06 -5.74
C ARG A 113 13.30 0.61 -4.49
N TYR A 114 12.41 -0.10 -3.82
CA TYR A 114 11.93 0.21 -2.49
C TYR A 114 12.26 -0.95 -1.55
N ARG A 115 12.92 -0.67 -0.43
CA ARG A 115 13.14 -1.65 0.64
C ARG A 115 12.14 -1.35 1.74
N LEU A 116 11.12 -2.19 1.84
CA LEU A 116 10.11 -2.13 2.89
C LEU A 116 10.64 -2.87 4.11
N GLN A 117 10.86 -2.16 5.21
CA GLN A 117 11.30 -2.74 6.47
C GLN A 117 10.17 -2.57 7.49
N ILE A 118 9.50 -3.65 7.87
CA ILE A 118 8.42 -3.64 8.87
C ILE A 118 8.68 -4.74 9.88
N LYS A 119 8.66 -4.40 11.18
CA LYS A 119 8.77 -5.37 12.29
C LYS A 119 9.95 -6.36 12.14
N GLY A 120 11.09 -5.86 11.64
CA GLY A 120 12.31 -6.65 11.45
C GLY A 120 12.36 -7.48 10.15
N VAL A 121 11.29 -7.49 9.35
CA VAL A 121 11.26 -8.18 8.05
C VAL A 121 11.51 -7.18 6.92
N GLU A 122 12.40 -7.55 6.00
CA GLU A 122 12.67 -6.78 4.79
C GLU A 122 11.98 -7.41 3.57
N THR A 123 11.26 -6.59 2.81
CA THR A 123 10.68 -6.94 1.52
C THR A 123 11.17 -5.96 0.47
N VAL A 124 11.75 -6.48 -0.62
CA VAL A 124 12.21 -5.66 -1.75
C VAL A 124 11.10 -5.56 -2.78
N VAL A 125 10.73 -4.32 -3.11
CA VAL A 125 9.73 -3.98 -4.12
C VAL A 125 10.45 -3.25 -5.25
N ILE A 126 10.30 -3.74 -6.48
CA ILE A 126 10.90 -3.15 -7.68
C ILE A 126 9.79 -2.58 -8.56
N ALA A 127 9.77 -1.26 -8.71
CA ALA A 127 8.88 -0.59 -9.65
C ALA A 127 9.62 -0.30 -10.95
N HIS A 128 9.14 -0.86 -12.07
CA HIS A 128 9.72 -0.58 -13.37
C HIS A 128 9.36 0.86 -13.80
N ARG A 129 10.29 1.59 -14.42
CA ARG A 129 10.06 3.00 -14.81
C ARG A 129 9.29 3.17 -16.12
N ARG A 130 9.37 2.19 -17.02
CA ARG A 130 8.72 2.18 -18.34
C ARG A 130 7.56 1.20 -18.46
N LEU A 131 7.78 -0.07 -18.10
CA LEU A 131 6.75 -1.09 -18.02
C LEU A 131 5.74 -0.80 -16.89
N PRO A 132 4.45 -1.17 -17.06
CA PRO A 132 3.40 -0.93 -16.08
C PRO A 132 3.42 -1.98 -14.94
N ILE A 133 4.60 -2.43 -14.50
CA ILE A 133 4.74 -3.52 -13.54
C ILE A 133 5.51 -3.10 -12.30
N VAL A 134 5.08 -3.65 -11.16
CA VAL A 134 5.80 -3.58 -9.89
C VAL A 134 5.83 -4.97 -9.27
N ASP A 135 7.02 -5.47 -8.98
CA ASP A 135 7.23 -6.84 -8.50
C ASP A 135 7.84 -6.85 -7.11
N TRP A 136 7.47 -7.85 -6.31
CA TRP A 136 8.10 -8.14 -5.02
C TRP A 136 7.93 -9.62 -4.69
N ARG A 137 8.60 -10.05 -3.62
CA ARG A 137 8.54 -11.42 -3.13
C ARG A 137 8.23 -11.43 -1.65
N ILE A 138 7.35 -12.34 -1.23
CA ILE A 138 7.13 -12.69 0.18
C ILE A 138 7.43 -14.19 0.29
N ASN A 139 8.43 -14.56 1.09
CA ASN A 139 8.93 -15.93 1.16
C ASN A 139 9.31 -16.45 -0.24
N ASP A 140 8.69 -17.55 -0.70
CA ASP A 140 8.93 -18.16 -2.02
C ASP A 140 7.92 -17.70 -3.09
N GLU A 141 6.95 -16.86 -2.73
CA GLU A 141 5.91 -16.40 -3.64
C GLU A 141 6.26 -15.03 -4.23
N ARG A 142 6.16 -14.92 -5.55
CA ARG A 142 6.41 -13.70 -6.30
C ARG A 142 5.09 -13.06 -6.68
N PHE A 143 4.97 -11.76 -6.44
CA PHE A 143 3.78 -10.99 -6.73
C PHE A 143 4.09 -9.90 -7.73
N ARG A 144 3.09 -9.57 -8.54
CA ARG A 144 3.16 -8.48 -9.50
C ARG A 144 1.89 -7.64 -9.44
N PHE A 145 2.08 -6.34 -9.32
CA PHE A 145 1.06 -5.37 -9.69
C PHE A 145 1.23 -4.99 -11.16
N VAL A 146 0.15 -5.02 -11.93
CA VAL A 146 0.09 -4.53 -13.31
C VAL A 146 -0.84 -3.32 -13.36
N LYS A 147 -0.33 -2.16 -13.78
CA LYS A 147 -1.13 -0.95 -13.97
C LYS A 147 -2.06 -1.13 -15.17
N ALA A 148 -3.36 -1.17 -14.92
CA ALA A 148 -4.36 -1.02 -15.96
C ALA A 148 -4.47 0.48 -16.30
N THR A 149 -4.16 0.86 -17.54
CA THR A 149 -4.69 2.12 -18.09
C THR A 149 -6.01 1.78 -18.74
N ASN A 150 -7.10 2.29 -18.17
CA ASN A 150 -8.35 2.32 -18.88
C ASN A 150 -8.37 3.64 -19.68
N PRO A 151 -8.42 3.61 -21.02
CA PRO A 151 -8.52 4.82 -21.82
C PRO A 151 -9.80 5.63 -21.54
N VAL A 152 -10.80 5.03 -20.89
CA VAL A 152 -12.03 5.70 -20.41
C VAL A 152 -11.83 6.36 -19.04
N LEU A 153 -10.87 5.88 -18.23
CA LEU A 153 -10.53 6.54 -16.97
C LEU A 153 -9.59 7.71 -17.27
N SER A 154 -9.93 8.89 -16.73
CA SER A 154 -9.08 10.10 -16.79
C SER A 154 -7.61 9.76 -16.50
N PRO A 155 -6.62 10.45 -17.10
CA PRO A 155 -5.19 10.28 -16.80
C PRO A 155 -4.82 10.42 -15.30
N ASP A 156 -5.76 10.87 -14.47
CA ASP A 156 -5.66 11.05 -13.02
C ASP A 156 -6.15 9.85 -12.18
N LEU A 157 -6.65 8.79 -12.82
CA LEU A 157 -7.25 7.63 -12.15
C LEU A 157 -6.40 6.39 -12.44
N PHE A 158 -5.78 5.82 -11.41
CA PHE A 158 -5.00 4.60 -11.55
C PHE A 158 -5.78 3.36 -11.09
N LEU A 159 -5.49 2.23 -11.74
CA LEU A 159 -5.99 0.91 -11.39
C LEU A 159 -4.83 -0.08 -11.51
N TYR A 160 -4.65 -0.94 -10.52
CA TYR A 160 -3.62 -1.98 -10.51
C TYR A 160 -4.24 -3.34 -10.21
N HIS A 161 -3.98 -4.32 -11.06
CA HIS A 161 -4.32 -5.72 -10.77
C HIS A 161 -3.16 -6.40 -10.05
N LEU A 162 -3.46 -7.07 -8.94
CA LEU A 162 -2.51 -7.88 -8.19
C LEU A 162 -2.55 -9.33 -8.69
N TYR A 163 -1.38 -9.87 -8.96
CA TYR A 163 -1.17 -11.23 -9.41
C TYR A 163 -0.15 -11.96 -8.53
N LEU A 164 -0.40 -13.24 -8.28
CA LEU A 164 0.62 -14.20 -7.92
C LEU A 164 1.26 -14.71 -9.21
N LEU A 165 2.58 -14.64 -9.35
CA LEU A 165 3.27 -15.08 -10.56
C LEU A 165 3.42 -16.60 -10.58
N ALA A 166 3.17 -17.21 -11.74
CA ALA A 166 3.46 -18.62 -11.96
C ALA A 166 4.99 -18.87 -11.92
N PRO A 167 5.47 -20.09 -11.65
CA PRO A 167 6.90 -20.39 -11.50
C PRO A 167 7.75 -20.04 -12.75
N ASP A 168 7.17 -20.19 -13.93
CA ASP A 168 7.79 -19.93 -15.24
C ASP A 168 7.83 -18.45 -15.64
N GLN A 169 7.07 -17.59 -14.95
CA GLN A 169 7.04 -16.17 -15.27
C GLN A 169 8.27 -15.44 -14.72
N ASP A 170 8.94 -14.67 -15.57
CA ASP A 170 10.03 -13.77 -15.14
C ASP A 170 9.52 -12.75 -14.14
N SER A 171 10.35 -12.40 -13.15
CA SER A 171 10.10 -11.34 -12.19
C SER A 171 11.33 -10.46 -11.97
N LEU A 172 11.13 -9.17 -11.72
CA LEU A 172 12.23 -8.23 -11.42
C LEU A 172 12.95 -8.54 -10.10
N VAL A 173 12.37 -9.39 -9.24
CA VAL A 173 13.00 -9.83 -7.99
C VAL A 173 13.69 -11.19 -8.09
N ASP A 174 13.80 -11.75 -9.30
CA ASP A 174 14.53 -13.00 -9.52
C ASP A 174 16.04 -12.80 -9.41
N LYS A 175 16.71 -13.77 -8.78
CA LYS A 175 18.18 -13.87 -8.69
C LYS A 175 18.84 -12.57 -8.21
N MET A 176 18.19 -11.86 -7.27
CA MET A 176 18.77 -10.68 -6.64
C MET A 176 20.03 -11.04 -5.87
N ASP A 177 21.10 -10.28 -6.12
CA ASP A 177 22.36 -10.41 -5.41
C ASP A 177 22.30 -9.79 -4.01
N SER A 178 23.39 -9.90 -3.24
CA SER A 178 23.53 -9.23 -1.92
C SER A 178 23.41 -7.71 -2.00
N SER A 179 23.59 -7.13 -3.18
CA SER A 179 23.39 -5.70 -3.42
C SER A 179 21.93 -5.31 -3.65
N LEU A 180 21.02 -6.31 -3.67
CA LEU A 180 19.58 -6.21 -3.90
C LEU A 180 19.26 -5.46 -5.19
N LYS A 181 20.04 -5.70 -6.23
CA LYS A 181 19.82 -5.13 -7.57
C LYS A 181 19.11 -6.16 -8.44
N VAL A 182 18.30 -5.65 -9.37
CA VAL A 182 17.76 -6.51 -10.44
C VAL A 182 18.94 -7.04 -11.26
N HIS A 183 18.96 -8.36 -11.47
CA HIS A 183 20.02 -9.02 -12.23
C HIS A 183 20.09 -8.44 -13.66
N ARG A 184 21.30 -8.19 -14.18
CA ARG A 184 21.49 -7.55 -15.50
C ARG A 184 20.87 -8.36 -16.66
N GLY A 185 20.88 -9.68 -16.55
CA GLY A 185 20.27 -10.59 -17.52
C GLY A 185 18.76 -10.80 -17.33
N ASN A 186 18.09 -10.02 -16.48
CA ASN A 186 16.64 -10.12 -16.32
C ASN A 186 15.92 -9.59 -17.57
N ALA A 187 15.09 -10.43 -18.20
CA ALA A 187 14.42 -10.11 -19.46
C ALA A 187 13.53 -8.85 -19.36
N LEU A 188 13.00 -8.54 -18.17
CA LEU A 188 12.09 -7.41 -17.96
C LEU A 188 12.79 -6.05 -17.85
N LEU A 189 14.11 -6.00 -17.65
CA LEU A 189 14.85 -4.74 -17.79
C LEU A 189 14.94 -4.30 -19.26
N GLY A 190 14.86 -5.28 -20.17
CA GLY A 190 15.08 -5.14 -21.60
C GLY A 190 16.51 -4.78 -22.00
N GLY A 191 16.76 -4.87 -23.30
CA GLY A 191 17.98 -4.41 -23.97
C GLY A 191 17.81 -2.98 -24.53
N LEU A 192 18.55 -2.62 -25.58
CA LEU A 192 18.50 -1.30 -26.24
C LEU A 192 17.07 -0.89 -26.71
N HIS A 193 16.16 -1.85 -26.93
CA HIS A 193 14.74 -1.61 -27.22
C HIS A 193 13.99 -0.90 -26.07
N ASN A 194 14.49 -1.09 -24.84
CA ASN A 194 14.44 -0.16 -23.70
C ASN A 194 14.27 1.32 -24.02
N ILE A 195 15.22 1.81 -24.84
CA ILE A 195 15.76 3.17 -24.84
C ILE A 195 14.97 4.07 -25.78
N PHE A 196 14.42 3.52 -26.85
CA PHE A 196 13.57 4.25 -27.77
C PHE A 196 12.14 4.34 -27.21
N LEU A 197 11.59 5.55 -27.20
CA LEU A 197 10.23 5.91 -26.78
C LEU A 197 9.16 5.29 -27.71
N LEU A 198 9.19 3.98 -27.97
CA LEU A 198 8.02 3.35 -28.55
C LEU A 198 6.92 3.41 -27.48
N ARG A 199 5.90 4.24 -27.76
CA ARG A 199 4.62 4.24 -27.04
C ARG A 199 4.19 2.78 -26.91
N TRP A 200 4.31 2.23 -25.72
CA TRP A 200 3.81 0.90 -25.40
C TRP A 200 2.31 0.93 -25.65
N TYR A 201 1.91 0.39 -26.80
CA TYR A 201 0.52 0.25 -27.16
C TYR A 201 -0.16 -0.63 -26.11
N LEU A 202 -1.45 -0.37 -25.89
CA LEU A 202 -2.33 -1.11 -24.97
C LEU A 202 -2.27 -2.65 -25.16
N SER A 203 -1.76 -3.13 -26.29
CA SER A 203 -1.63 -4.53 -26.69
C SER A 203 -0.54 -5.34 -25.98
N ASP A 204 0.41 -4.73 -25.25
CA ASP A 204 1.52 -5.48 -24.62
C ASP A 204 1.29 -5.87 -23.14
N ARG A 205 0.12 -5.55 -22.57
CA ARG A 205 -0.13 -5.77 -21.13
C ARG A 205 -0.42 -7.20 -20.75
N SER A 206 -1.10 -7.93 -21.62
CA SER A 206 -1.44 -9.33 -21.38
C SER A 206 -0.20 -10.17 -21.11
N ARG A 207 0.96 -9.77 -21.66
CA ARG A 207 2.27 -10.41 -21.42
C ARG A 207 2.74 -10.33 -19.97
N TYR A 208 2.26 -9.35 -19.20
CA TYR A 208 2.64 -9.16 -17.80
C TYR A 208 1.63 -9.73 -16.80
N MET A 209 0.47 -10.18 -17.28
CA MET A 209 -0.57 -10.76 -16.44
C MET A 209 -0.24 -12.21 -16.08
N SER A 210 -0.68 -12.66 -14.92
CA SER A 210 -0.65 -14.07 -14.52
C SER A 210 -2.07 -14.64 -14.56
N PRO A 211 -2.25 -15.96 -14.76
CA PRO A 211 -3.54 -16.61 -14.53
C PRO A 211 -4.04 -16.45 -13.08
N TYR A 212 -3.15 -16.22 -12.11
CA TYR A 212 -3.51 -16.15 -10.68
C TYR A 212 -3.74 -14.72 -10.21
N LYS A 213 -4.83 -14.08 -10.66
CA LYS A 213 -5.26 -12.77 -10.14
C LYS A 213 -5.76 -12.94 -8.70
N CYS A 214 -5.20 -12.18 -7.75
CA CYS A 214 -5.56 -12.29 -6.34
C CYS A 214 -5.97 -10.96 -5.68
N GLY A 215 -5.91 -9.84 -6.39
CA GLY A 215 -6.40 -8.58 -5.84
C GLY A 215 -6.45 -7.41 -6.82
N LEU A 216 -6.80 -6.25 -6.28
CA LEU A 216 -7.03 -5.01 -7.00
C LEU A 216 -6.66 -3.81 -6.12
N LEU A 217 -5.92 -2.85 -6.65
CA LEU A 217 -5.75 -1.53 -6.05
C LEU A 217 -6.35 -0.48 -6.99
N GLU A 218 -7.41 0.17 -6.55
CA GLU A 218 -8.18 1.12 -7.36
C GLU A 218 -8.20 2.50 -6.70
N PHE A 219 -7.92 3.53 -7.50
CA PHE A 219 -8.08 4.91 -7.07
C PHE A 219 -9.57 5.24 -6.83
N TYR A 220 -9.86 5.85 -5.68
CA TYR A 220 -11.20 6.25 -5.29
C TYR A 220 -11.41 7.75 -5.48
N ARG A 221 -12.31 8.12 -6.40
CA ARG A 221 -12.68 9.52 -6.63
C ARG A 221 -13.62 10.02 -5.53
N SER A 222 -13.06 10.64 -4.48
CA SER A 222 -13.86 11.32 -3.47
C SER A 222 -14.15 12.77 -3.86
N TRP A 223 -15.38 13.06 -4.28
CA TRP A 223 -15.89 14.43 -4.50
C TRP A 223 -16.07 15.24 -3.20
N LYS A 224 -15.82 14.66 -2.03
CA LYS A 224 -15.98 15.31 -0.73
C LYS A 224 -14.76 16.18 -0.40
N ILE A 225 -14.68 17.34 -1.05
CA ILE A 225 -13.56 18.28 -0.97
C ILE A 225 -13.36 18.81 0.47
N PHE A 226 -14.39 18.84 1.31
CA PHE A 226 -14.31 19.49 2.63
C PHE A 226 -14.04 18.56 3.82
N THR A 227 -13.64 17.30 3.61
CA THR A 227 -13.35 16.38 4.73
C THR A 227 -11.85 16.31 5.05
N ARG A 228 -11.50 16.36 6.35
CA ARG A 228 -10.10 16.25 6.85
C ARG A 228 -9.40 14.93 6.47
N THR A 229 -10.17 13.89 6.13
CA THR A 229 -9.66 12.56 5.77
C THR A 229 -10.46 12.05 4.57
N ARG A 230 -9.87 12.14 3.38
CA ARG A 230 -10.50 11.72 2.12
C ARG A 230 -10.10 10.29 1.80
N LYS A 231 -11.05 9.49 1.31
CA LYS A 231 -10.76 8.16 0.75
C LYS A 231 -10.00 8.37 -0.57
N CYS A 232 -8.85 7.72 -0.71
CA CYS A 232 -7.91 7.89 -1.81
C CYS A 232 -7.89 6.67 -2.73
N SER A 233 -7.89 5.48 -2.16
CA SER A 233 -7.93 4.23 -2.90
C SER A 233 -8.48 3.10 -2.05
N ILE A 234 -8.81 2.00 -2.71
CA ILE A 234 -9.24 0.76 -2.11
C ILE A 234 -8.29 -0.32 -2.59
N PHE A 235 -7.73 -1.09 -1.65
CA PHE A 235 -7.03 -2.33 -1.97
C PHE A 235 -7.93 -3.51 -1.58
N SER A 236 -8.35 -4.30 -2.57
CA SER A 236 -9.25 -5.42 -2.38
C SER A 236 -8.54 -6.73 -2.73
N MET A 237 -8.69 -7.76 -1.91
CA MET A 237 -8.14 -9.09 -2.19
C MET A 237 -8.96 -10.19 -1.54
N TYR A 238 -8.91 -11.39 -2.11
CA TYR A 238 -9.54 -12.56 -1.51
C TYR A 238 -8.66 -13.09 -0.37
N THR A 239 -9.25 -13.28 0.80
CA THR A 239 -8.55 -13.75 2.00
C THR A 239 -9.35 -14.86 2.68
N TYR A 240 -8.68 -15.63 3.53
CA TYR A 240 -9.33 -16.57 4.44
C TYR A 240 -9.62 -15.93 5.80
N ALA A 241 -9.90 -14.62 5.85
CA ALA A 241 -9.99 -13.86 7.10
C ALA A 241 -10.87 -14.57 8.15
N ILE A 242 -10.29 -14.87 9.30
CA ILE A 242 -11.00 -15.46 10.45
C ILE A 242 -11.20 -14.35 11.48
N GLY A 243 -12.43 -14.20 11.99
CA GLY A 243 -12.75 -13.26 13.06
C GLY A 243 -13.22 -11.89 12.57
N ASN A 244 -12.96 -10.84 13.36
CA ASN A 244 -13.51 -9.51 13.10
C ASN A 244 -12.68 -8.73 12.06
N GLN A 245 -13.13 -8.71 10.81
CA GLN A 245 -12.49 -7.99 9.70
C GLN A 245 -12.38 -6.46 9.91
N ASP A 246 -13.12 -5.88 10.87
CA ASP A 246 -13.01 -4.46 11.23
C ASP A 246 -11.85 -4.15 12.18
N ALA A 247 -11.22 -5.19 12.76
CA ALA A 247 -10.19 -5.07 13.77
C ALA A 247 -8.78 -5.24 13.17
N ASN A 248 -7.82 -4.42 13.62
CA ASN A 248 -6.44 -4.48 13.11
C ASN A 248 -5.75 -5.82 13.41
N ASN A 249 -6.09 -6.46 14.53
CA ASN A 249 -5.49 -7.74 14.95
C ASN A 249 -5.98 -8.94 14.13
N ALA A 250 -7.03 -8.80 13.32
CA ALA A 250 -7.46 -9.83 12.38
C ALA A 250 -6.64 -9.82 11.07
N VAL A 251 -5.79 -8.82 10.86
CA VAL A 251 -4.97 -8.70 9.65
C VAL A 251 -3.65 -9.43 9.85
N GLU A 252 -3.48 -10.54 9.16
CA GLU A 252 -2.23 -11.31 9.17
C GLU A 252 -1.04 -10.50 8.66
N PHE A 253 0.16 -10.86 9.11
CA PHE A 253 1.38 -10.16 8.73
C PHE A 253 1.64 -10.16 7.21
N ARG A 254 1.33 -11.27 6.52
CA ARG A 254 1.42 -11.35 5.05
C ARG A 254 0.52 -10.31 4.36
N LEU A 255 -0.73 -10.17 4.83
CA LEU A 255 -1.66 -9.15 4.33
C LEU A 255 -1.16 -7.74 4.65
N LEU A 256 -0.58 -7.55 5.84
CA LEU A 256 0.03 -6.29 6.23
C LEU A 256 1.15 -5.85 5.27
N ILE A 257 2.00 -6.78 4.81
CA ILE A 257 3.02 -6.49 3.78
C ILE A 257 2.36 -6.05 2.47
N LEU A 258 1.35 -6.77 1.98
CA LEU A 258 0.63 -6.41 0.75
C LEU A 258 -0.02 -5.02 0.84
N VAL A 259 -0.63 -4.70 1.98
CA VAL A 259 -1.16 -3.36 2.28
C VAL A 259 -0.05 -2.31 2.32
N ALA A 260 1.12 -2.62 2.87
CA ALA A 260 2.24 -1.70 2.87
C ALA A 260 2.79 -1.45 1.46
N VAL A 261 2.82 -2.47 0.60
CA VAL A 261 3.19 -2.33 -0.82
C VAL A 261 2.16 -1.46 -1.57
N SER A 262 0.86 -1.60 -1.30
CA SER A 262 -0.16 -0.74 -1.91
C SER A 262 -0.03 0.73 -1.49
N LEU A 263 0.43 1.00 -0.26
CA LEU A 263 0.78 2.35 0.20
C LEU A 263 2.00 2.94 -0.51
N ILE A 264 2.99 2.12 -0.85
CA ILE A 264 4.12 2.53 -1.70
C ILE A 264 3.61 2.91 -3.09
N LEU A 265 2.75 2.10 -3.70
CA LEU A 265 2.17 2.40 -5.02
C LEU A 265 1.34 3.68 -5.02
N GLN A 266 0.43 3.86 -4.07
CA GLN A 266 -0.31 5.12 -3.90
C GLN A 266 0.66 6.30 -3.82
N SER A 267 1.74 6.15 -3.07
CA SER A 267 2.74 7.20 -2.91
C SER A 267 3.49 7.52 -4.21
N ILE A 268 3.79 6.51 -5.03
CA ILE A 268 4.39 6.69 -6.36
C ILE A 268 3.44 7.46 -7.27
N GLU A 269 2.16 7.09 -7.29
CA GLU A 269 1.13 7.78 -8.07
C GLU A 269 0.99 9.25 -7.64
N ASP A 270 0.88 9.52 -6.34
CA ASP A 270 0.82 10.90 -5.82
C ASP A 270 2.04 11.72 -6.27
N ASP A 271 3.24 11.13 -6.29
CA ASP A 271 4.46 11.80 -6.73
C ASP A 271 4.45 12.09 -8.23
N MET A 272 3.93 11.18 -9.06
CA MET A 272 3.80 11.39 -10.50
C MET A 272 2.79 12.49 -10.83
N HIS A 273 1.65 12.53 -10.14
CA HIS A 273 0.63 13.58 -10.36
C HIS A 273 1.15 14.95 -9.92
N SER A 274 1.93 15.02 -8.84
CA SER A 274 2.47 16.31 -8.37
C SER A 274 3.58 16.93 -9.25
N LYS A 275 4.07 16.19 -10.25
CA LYS A 275 5.07 16.66 -11.22
C LYS A 275 4.47 17.15 -12.53
N ARG A 276 3.16 16.93 -12.73
CA ARG A 276 2.39 17.48 -13.86
C ARG A 276 1.81 18.82 -13.45
#